data_AF-A0A126Y9C8-F1
#
_entry.id   AF-A0A126Y9C8-F1
#
_cell.length_a   1.000
_cell.length_b   1.000
_cell.length_c   1.000
_cell.angle_alpha   90.00
_cell.angle_beta   90.00
_cell.angle_gamma   90.00
#
_symmetry.space_group_name_H-M   'P 1'
#
loop_
_entity.id
_entity.type
_entity.pdbx_description
1 polymer ?
#
loop_
_entity_poly.entity_id
_entity_poly.type
_entity_poly.pdbx_seq_one_letter_code
_entity_poly.pdbx_strand_id
1 'polypeptide(L)'
;MISRLPLDEQLPALRTTLSHNPTLLTVLDRAAIDTFAATTCCLGIRLDPHDHWHVYAPHGLADIFNLVLRPNPVLAPREVYETKAERWQRQWPELRVLGWPETD
;
A
#
# COMPACT_ATOMS: atom_id res chain seq x y z
N MET A 1 -26.82 2.50 1.30
CA MET A 1 -26.77 2.42 -0.19
C MET A 1 -25.49 3.01 -0.81
N ILE A 2 -24.64 3.71 -0.06
CA ILE A 2 -23.37 4.29 -0.57
C ILE A 2 -22.44 3.26 -1.24
N SER A 3 -22.40 2.01 -0.76
CA SER A 3 -21.50 0.96 -1.29
C SER A 3 -21.77 0.52 -2.73
N ARG A 4 -22.85 1.00 -3.36
CA ARG A 4 -23.21 0.66 -4.76
C ARG A 4 -23.05 1.84 -5.73
N LEU A 5 -22.60 3.00 -5.26
CA LEU A 5 -22.37 4.18 -6.12
C LEU A 5 -21.00 4.08 -6.84
N PRO A 6 -20.80 4.79 -7.96
CA PRO A 6 -19.48 5.05 -8.52
C PRO A 6 -18.51 5.62 -7.47
N LEU A 7 -17.22 5.31 -7.60
CA LEU A 7 -16.22 5.59 -6.56
C LEU A 7 -16.12 7.10 -6.25
N ASP A 8 -16.19 7.94 -7.28
CA ASP A 8 -16.18 9.40 -7.22
C ASP A 8 -17.37 9.97 -6.45
N GLU A 9 -18.54 9.36 -6.58
CA GLU A 9 -19.75 9.72 -5.82
C GLU A 9 -19.68 9.26 -4.35
N GLN A 10 -18.82 8.29 -4.02
CA GLN A 10 -18.58 7.87 -2.63
C GLN A 10 -17.60 8.80 -1.89
N LEU A 11 -16.73 9.52 -2.61
CA LEU A 11 -15.66 10.35 -2.02
C LEU A 11 -16.15 11.46 -1.08
N PRO A 12 -17.27 12.17 -1.32
CA PRO A 12 -17.77 13.18 -0.39
C PRO A 12 -18.21 12.60 0.95
N ALA A 13 -18.85 11.43 0.94
CA ALA A 13 -19.27 10.72 2.15
C ALA A 13 -18.06 10.17 2.92
N LEU A 14 -17.07 9.65 2.21
CA LEU A 14 -15.78 9.26 2.78
C LEU A 14 -15.09 10.46 3.44
N ARG A 15 -14.97 11.59 2.75
CA ARG A 15 -14.38 12.83 3.29
C ARG A 15 -15.09 13.29 4.55
N THR A 16 -16.42 13.30 4.53
CA THR A 16 -17.24 13.68 5.69
C THR A 16 -17.01 12.71 6.86
N THR A 17 -16.91 11.41 6.60
CA THR A 17 -16.67 10.41 7.65
C THR A 17 -15.28 10.60 8.27
N LEU A 18 -14.27 10.82 7.42
CA LEU A 18 -12.89 11.00 7.85
C LEU A 18 -12.65 12.33 8.57
N SER A 19 -13.34 13.41 8.20
CA SER A 19 -13.21 14.71 8.89
C SER A 19 -13.73 14.69 10.33
N HIS A 20 -14.66 13.79 10.65
CA HIS A 20 -15.22 13.64 12.00
C HIS A 20 -14.51 12.56 12.81
N ASN A 21 -13.55 11.84 12.23
CA ASN A 21 -12.85 10.75 12.91
C ASN A 21 -11.34 10.75 12.58
N PRO A 22 -10.55 11.56 13.31
CA PRO A 22 -9.10 11.64 13.10
C PRO A 22 -8.38 10.31 13.40
N THR A 23 -8.97 9.44 14.22
CA THR A 23 -8.44 8.09 14.47
C THR A 23 -8.56 7.21 13.22
N LEU A 24 -9.69 7.24 12.51
CA LEU A 24 -9.84 6.52 11.24
C LEU A 24 -8.87 7.03 10.19
N LEU A 25 -8.63 8.34 10.12
CA LEU A 25 -7.59 8.90 9.25
C LEU A 25 -6.22 8.31 9.58
N THR A 26 -5.85 8.26 10.86
CA THR A 26 -4.55 7.74 11.31
C THR A 26 -4.40 6.23 11.03
N VAL A 27 -5.47 5.45 11.25
CA VAL A 27 -5.49 3.99 11.01
C VAL A 27 -5.42 3.67 9.52
N LEU A 28 -6.16 4.40 8.68
CA LEU A 28 -6.16 4.20 7.22
C LEU A 28 -4.86 4.69 6.57
N ASP A 29 -4.25 5.75 7.11
CA ASP A 29 -3.02 6.33 6.57
C ASP A 29 -1.78 5.50 6.91
N ARG A 30 -1.69 4.93 8.11
CA ARG A 30 -0.43 4.32 8.59
C ARG A 30 -0.54 2.82 8.82
N ALA A 31 -1.41 2.43 9.76
CA ALA A 31 -1.48 1.05 10.22
C ALA A 31 -1.91 0.07 9.12
N ALA A 32 -2.81 0.47 8.22
CA ALA A 32 -3.19 -0.40 7.09
C ALA A 32 -2.05 -0.56 6.08
N ILE A 33 -1.38 0.55 5.73
CA ILE A 33 -0.31 0.57 4.72
C ILE A 33 0.89 -0.27 5.18
N ASP A 34 1.24 -0.23 6.46
CA ASP A 34 2.39 -0.95 7.03
C ASP A 34 2.25 -2.48 6.96
N THR A 35 1.05 -3.00 6.67
CA THR A 35 0.72 -4.43 6.80
C THR A 35 0.62 -5.16 5.46
N PHE A 36 0.81 -4.45 4.34
CA PHE A 36 0.85 -5.09 3.03
C PHE A 36 2.01 -6.07 2.89
N ALA A 37 1.81 -7.14 2.11
CA ALA A 37 2.74 -8.26 2.00
C ALA A 37 4.11 -7.94 1.38
N ALA A 38 4.27 -6.80 0.72
CA ALA A 38 5.53 -6.39 0.10
C ALA A 38 5.82 -4.91 0.40
N THR A 39 7.09 -4.56 0.62
CA THR A 39 7.51 -3.20 1.00
C THR A 39 7.10 -2.14 -0.01
N THR A 40 7.13 -2.48 -1.30
CA THR A 40 6.69 -1.58 -2.39
C THR A 40 5.19 -1.35 -2.43
N CYS A 41 4.39 -2.19 -1.75
CA CYS A 41 2.97 -1.97 -1.57
C CYS A 41 2.66 -1.09 -0.35
N CYS A 42 3.62 -0.92 0.57
CA CYS A 42 3.51 -0.06 1.74
C CYS A 42 3.86 1.40 1.38
N LEU A 43 3.12 1.97 0.42
CA LEU A 43 3.32 3.35 -0.06
C LEU A 43 1.99 4.06 -0.18
N GLY A 44 1.85 5.20 0.50
CA GLY A 44 0.76 6.14 0.34
C GLY A 44 1.22 7.40 -0.37
N ILE A 45 0.53 7.82 -1.43
CA ILE A 45 0.78 9.10 -2.10
C ILE A 45 -0.54 9.81 -2.29
N ARG A 46 -0.64 11.08 -1.86
CA ARG A 46 -1.75 11.95 -2.20
C ARG A 46 -1.27 13.37 -2.48
N LEU A 47 -2.05 14.10 -3.27
CA LEU A 47 -1.98 15.55 -3.35
C LEU A 47 -2.94 16.17 -2.33
N ASP A 48 -2.54 17.27 -1.72
CA ASP A 48 -3.46 18.13 -0.99
C ASP A 48 -4.20 19.09 -1.97
N PRO A 49 -5.16 19.90 -1.49
CA PRO A 49 -5.86 20.87 -2.33
C PRO A 49 -4.98 22.00 -2.91
N HIS A 50 -3.70 22.06 -2.54
CA HIS A 50 -2.71 23.06 -2.96
C HIS A 50 -1.59 22.43 -3.80
N ASP A 51 -1.83 21.23 -4.35
CA ASP A 51 -0.88 20.48 -5.17
C ASP A 51 0.42 20.08 -4.45
N HIS A 52 0.41 20.03 -3.11
CA HIS A 52 1.53 19.50 -2.34
C HIS A 52 1.47 17.98 -2.23
N TRP A 53 2.61 17.34 -2.48
CA TRP A 53 2.77 15.91 -2.31
C TRP A 53 2.87 15.54 -0.83
N HIS A 54 1.99 14.65 -0.39
CA HIS A 54 2.14 13.90 0.84
C HIS A 54 2.53 12.46 0.48
N VAL A 55 3.69 12.05 0.97
CA VAL A 55 4.25 10.71 0.73
C VAL A 55 4.45 10.03 2.07
N TYR A 56 3.84 8.85 2.21
CA TYR A 56 4.08 7.93 3.31
C TYR A 56 4.80 6.69 2.77
N ALA A 57 6.09 6.54 3.13
CA ALA A 57 6.95 5.47 2.64
C ALA A 57 7.78 4.88 3.80
N PRO A 58 7.18 4.05 4.67
CA PRO A 58 7.84 3.46 5.85
C PRO A 58 9.12 2.67 5.53
N HIS A 59 9.23 2.11 4.32
CA HIS A 59 10.42 1.39 3.84
C HIS A 59 11.28 2.22 2.86
N GLY A 60 11.00 3.51 2.71
CA GLY A 60 11.60 4.38 1.69
C GLY A 60 11.14 4.04 0.26
N LEU A 61 11.79 4.66 -0.73
CA LEU A 61 11.44 4.53 -2.16
C LEU A 61 12.46 3.73 -2.97
N ALA A 62 13.53 3.25 -2.35
CA ALA A 62 14.63 2.59 -3.04
C ALA A 62 14.18 1.32 -3.77
N ASP A 63 13.36 0.47 -3.13
CA ASP A 63 12.84 -0.75 -3.76
C ASP A 63 11.96 -0.44 -4.98
N ILE A 64 11.23 0.68 -4.98
CA ILE A 64 10.42 1.11 -6.13
C ILE A 64 11.32 1.56 -7.28
N PHE A 65 12.30 2.43 -7.02
CA PHE A 65 13.21 2.94 -8.05
C PHE A 65 14.10 1.86 -8.66
N ASN A 66 14.43 0.81 -7.91
CA ASN A 66 15.29 -0.27 -8.36
C ASN A 66 14.49 -1.51 -8.84
N LEU A 67 13.16 -1.40 -8.97
CA LEU A 67 12.27 -2.51 -9.35
C LEU A 67 12.51 -3.78 -8.50
N VAL A 68 12.58 -3.62 -7.18
CA VAL A 68 12.77 -4.71 -6.23
C VAL A 68 11.45 -5.01 -5.52
N LEU A 69 10.96 -6.23 -5.63
CA LEU A 69 9.85 -6.70 -4.81
C LEU A 69 10.42 -7.43 -3.59
N ARG A 70 10.30 -6.82 -2.42
CA ARG A 70 10.77 -7.37 -1.14
C ARG A 70 9.58 -7.72 -0.25
N PRO A 71 9.61 -8.88 0.44
CA PRO A 71 8.56 -9.25 1.39
C PRO A 71 8.54 -8.32 2.60
N ASN A 72 7.35 -8.13 3.17
CA ASN A 72 7.14 -7.44 4.43
C ASN A 72 6.54 -8.43 5.47
N PRO A 73 7.37 -9.09 6.29
CA PRO A 73 6.94 -10.17 7.19
C PRO A 73 6.32 -9.66 8.50
N VAL A 74 5.55 -8.58 8.45
CA VAL A 74 4.94 -7.97 9.65
C VAL A 74 3.61 -8.64 10.00
N LEU A 75 2.63 -8.63 9.10
CA LEU A 75 1.33 -9.29 9.32
C LEU A 75 0.84 -10.15 8.15
N ALA A 76 1.40 -9.97 6.95
CA ALA A 76 0.93 -10.69 5.78
C ALA A 76 1.44 -12.14 5.74
N PRO A 77 0.59 -13.11 5.39
CA PRO A 77 1.04 -14.48 5.16
C PRO A 77 2.04 -14.58 4.01
N ARG A 78 3.04 -15.47 4.14
CA ARG A 78 4.05 -15.75 3.12
C ARG A 78 3.44 -16.08 1.75
N GLU A 79 2.42 -16.92 1.72
CA GLU A 79 1.73 -17.34 0.49
C GLU A 79 1.11 -16.16 -0.28
N VAL A 80 0.65 -15.12 0.41
CA VAL A 80 0.07 -13.92 -0.21
C VAL A 80 1.16 -13.12 -0.94
N TYR A 81 2.35 -13.04 -0.35
CA TYR A 81 3.51 -12.45 -1.00
C TYR A 81 3.93 -13.26 -2.23
N GLU A 82 4.13 -14.56 -2.08
CA GLU A 82 4.62 -15.44 -3.15
C GLU A 82 3.66 -15.43 -4.35
N THR A 83 2.35 -15.55 -4.11
CA THR A 83 1.32 -15.48 -5.15
C THR A 83 1.35 -14.14 -5.90
N LYS A 84 1.51 -13.03 -5.16
CA LYS A 84 1.62 -11.69 -5.77
C LYS A 84 2.91 -11.57 -6.59
N ALA A 85 4.03 -12.07 -6.06
CA ALA A 85 5.33 -12.02 -6.70
C ALA A 85 5.34 -12.78 -8.02
N GLU A 86 4.82 -14.01 -8.05
CA GLU A 86 4.71 -14.81 -9.27
C GLU A 86 3.85 -14.15 -10.36
N ARG A 87 2.74 -13.52 -9.96
CA ARG A 87 1.89 -12.78 -10.90
C ARG A 87 2.63 -11.58 -11.48
N TRP A 88 3.31 -10.79 -10.64
CA TRP A 88 3.98 -9.57 -11.08
C TRP A 88 5.25 -9.87 -11.89
N GLN A 89 6.00 -10.91 -11.53
CA GLN A 89 7.18 -11.34 -12.31
C GLN A 89 6.80 -11.73 -13.76
N ARG A 90 5.61 -12.32 -13.96
CA ARG A 90 5.11 -12.64 -15.31
C ARG A 90 4.77 -11.39 -16.14
N GLN A 91 4.39 -10.29 -15.48
CA GLN A 91 4.00 -9.04 -16.14
C GLN A 91 5.19 -8.09 -16.33
N TRP A 92 6.13 -8.11 -15.38
CA TRP A 92 7.38 -7.35 -15.40
C TRP A 92 8.57 -8.29 -15.20
N PRO A 93 9.12 -8.82 -16.31
CA PRO A 93 10.28 -9.71 -16.25
C PRO A 93 11.52 -9.08 -15.61
N GLU A 94 11.66 -7.75 -15.65
CA GLU A 94 12.78 -7.00 -15.04
C GLU A 94 12.62 -6.80 -13.53
N LEU A 95 11.47 -7.16 -12.94
CA LEU A 95 11.24 -7.06 -11.50
C LEU A 95 12.18 -8.02 -10.77
N ARG A 96 12.92 -7.53 -9.78
CA ARG A 96 13.76 -8.37 -8.91
C ARG A 96 12.96 -8.79 -7.67
N VAL A 97 12.45 -10.01 -7.67
CA VAL A 97 11.76 -10.60 -6.51
C VAL A 97 12.78 -11.17 -5.52
N LEU A 98 12.67 -10.78 -4.25
CA LEU A 98 13.46 -11.35 -3.16
C LEU A 98 12.69 -12.50 -2.49
N GLY A 99 13.42 -13.50 -2.00
CA GLY A 99 12.82 -14.61 -1.25
C GLY A 99 12.23 -14.15 0.10
N TRP A 100 11.28 -14.92 0.62
CA TRP A 100 10.82 -14.75 2.00
C TRP A 100 12.00 -14.94 2.96
N PRO A 101 12.20 -14.06 3.97
CA PRO A 101 13.30 -14.22 4.92
C PRO A 101 13.13 -15.53 5.68
N GLU A 102 14.22 -16.28 5.81
CA GLU A 102 14.26 -17.45 6.68
C GLU A 102 14.19 -17.00 8.14
N THR A 103 13.39 -17.68 8.95
CA THR A 103 13.39 -17.50 10.40
C THR A 103 14.55 -18.30 10.95
N ASP A 104 15.54 -17.64 11.56
CA ASP A 104 16.50 -18.30 12.46
C ASP A 104 15.78 -18.83 13.72
#